data_AF-A0ABD6CDW4-F1
#
_entry.id   AF-A0ABD6CDW4-F1
#
_cell.length_a   1.000
_cell.length_b   1.000
_cell.length_c   1.000
_cell.angle_alpha   90.00
_cell.angle_beta   90.00
_cell.angle_gamma   90.00
#
_symmetry.space_group_name_H-M   'P 1'
#
loop_
_entity.id
_entity.type
_entity.pdbx_description
1 polymer ?
#
loop_
_entity_poly.entity_id
_entity_poly.type
_entity_poly.pdbx_seq_one_letter_code
_entity_poly.pdbx_strand_id
1 'polypeptide(L)'
;MIEAIEFDVQQLVVRLREDHSVSKLNLIGPDGSLYTQTFVATGETTARLQLMEVIPDLATSEHYTPGTHELVLVSGDETESIEIELQPDLEIVDVQQPEREQYSGDPGRLAVTVANRGSAPTWVHDVEYSNAPYYGANHDLADNPGLITFEETREPTELIIPPGETRSYIGTSTPLLFSEKDHSSCGSGSYQLTIHVGTGSGGAIQRQVQVSSGGSDISTGFRGQFTCSDNEVTLLPTTGDS
;
A
#
# COMPACT_ATOMS: atom_id res chain seq x y z
N MET A 1 -21.46 -19.32 17.19
CA MET A 1 -22.15 -18.02 17.04
C MET A 1 -21.79 -17.37 15.71
N ILE A 2 -20.49 -17.29 15.38
CA ILE A 2 -19.98 -16.86 14.07
C ILE A 2 -19.99 -18.02 13.05
N GLU A 3 -20.18 -17.68 11.78
CA GLU A 3 -19.99 -18.53 10.61
C GLU A 3 -18.67 -18.21 9.89
N ALA A 4 -18.40 -16.93 9.64
CA ALA A 4 -17.19 -16.49 8.94
C ALA A 4 -16.78 -15.07 9.34
N ILE A 5 -15.50 -14.76 9.10
CA ILE A 5 -14.91 -13.43 9.27
C ILE A 5 -14.13 -13.14 7.99
N GLU A 6 -14.47 -12.05 7.35
CA GLU A 6 -13.97 -11.65 6.03
C GLU A 6 -13.59 -10.16 6.07
N PHE A 7 -12.86 -9.70 5.06
CA PHE A 7 -12.59 -8.28 4.86
C PHE A 7 -13.34 -7.78 3.63
N ASP A 8 -13.99 -6.64 3.77
CA ASP A 8 -14.57 -5.88 2.66
C ASP A 8 -13.92 -4.50 2.64
N VAL A 9 -12.82 -4.41 1.88
CA VAL A 9 -11.97 -3.24 1.72
C VAL A 9 -11.49 -2.66 3.06
N GLN A 10 -12.27 -1.76 3.67
CA GLN A 10 -11.96 -1.07 4.92
C GLN A 10 -12.65 -1.68 6.15
N GLN A 11 -13.44 -2.74 5.96
CA GLN A 11 -14.33 -3.27 7.00
C GLN A 11 -14.03 -4.73 7.33
N LEU A 12 -14.15 -5.07 8.62
CA LEU A 12 -14.26 -6.44 9.08
C LEU A 12 -15.72 -6.85 8.96
N VAL A 13 -15.99 -7.86 8.14
CA VAL A 13 -17.32 -8.42 7.92
C VAL A 13 -17.44 -9.70 8.74
N VAL A 14 -18.37 -9.70 9.70
CA VAL A 14 -18.65 -10.85 10.55
C VAL A 14 -19.98 -11.44 10.11
N ARG A 15 -19.94 -12.68 9.60
CA ARG A 15 -21.13 -13.47 9.29
C ARG A 15 -21.52 -14.28 10.51
N LEU A 16 -22.75 -14.08 10.97
CA LEU A 16 -23.35 -14.75 12.10
C LEU A 16 -24.27 -15.87 11.60
N ARG A 17 -24.38 -16.94 12.38
CA ARG A 17 -25.32 -18.03 12.05
C ARG A 17 -26.76 -17.54 12.12
N GLU A 18 -27.65 -18.16 11.35
CA GLU A 18 -29.09 -17.93 11.50
C GLU A 18 -29.56 -18.12 12.96
N ASP A 19 -30.60 -17.38 13.34
CA ASP A 19 -31.21 -17.39 14.68
C ASP A 19 -30.25 -17.09 15.85
N HIS A 20 -29.16 -16.33 15.61
CA HIS A 20 -28.30 -15.85 16.68
C HIS A 20 -29.01 -14.83 17.60
N SER A 21 -28.51 -14.69 18.84
CA SER A 21 -28.97 -13.68 19.80
C SER A 21 -28.02 -12.49 19.96
N VAL A 22 -26.93 -12.43 19.17
CA VAL A 22 -25.98 -11.31 19.17
C VAL A 22 -26.68 -10.00 18.87
N SER A 23 -26.48 -9.01 19.72
CA SER A 23 -27.01 -7.65 19.55
C SER A 23 -25.92 -6.62 19.28
N LYS A 24 -24.66 -6.95 19.58
CA LYS A 24 -23.53 -6.04 19.42
C LYS A 24 -22.22 -6.80 19.24
N LEU A 25 -21.34 -6.23 18.42
CA LEU A 25 -19.94 -6.63 18.30
C LEU A 25 -19.05 -5.49 18.76
N ASN A 26 -18.03 -5.80 19.55
CA ASN A 26 -16.95 -4.89 19.90
C ASN A 26 -15.64 -5.49 19.40
N LEU A 27 -14.81 -4.68 18.75
CA LEU A 27 -13.44 -5.04 18.44
C LEU A 27 -12.52 -4.33 19.42
N ILE A 28 -11.80 -5.10 20.21
CA ILE A 28 -10.87 -4.63 21.23
C ILE A 28 -9.46 -4.70 20.65
N GLY A 29 -8.72 -3.59 20.75
CA GLY A 29 -7.35 -3.49 20.27
C GLY A 29 -6.35 -4.29 21.11
N PRO A 30 -5.11 -4.48 20.63
CA PRO A 30 -4.07 -5.21 21.36
C PRO A 30 -3.71 -4.60 22.72
N ASP A 31 -4.02 -3.32 22.94
CA ASP A 31 -3.82 -2.61 24.21
C ASP A 31 -4.99 -2.79 25.20
N GLY A 32 -6.02 -3.54 24.83
CA GLY A 32 -7.23 -3.78 25.61
C GLY A 32 -8.28 -2.67 25.52
N SER A 33 -8.06 -1.64 24.70
CA SER A 33 -9.03 -0.56 24.48
C SER A 33 -10.07 -0.95 23.43
N LEU A 34 -11.29 -0.39 23.54
CA LEU A 34 -12.30 -0.53 22.48
C LEU A 34 -11.83 0.24 21.24
N TYR A 35 -11.57 -0.48 20.15
CA TYR A 35 -11.20 0.14 18.88
C TYR A 35 -12.44 0.59 18.11
N THR A 36 -13.37 -0.34 17.84
CA THR A 36 -14.63 -0.04 17.13
C THR A 36 -15.75 -0.96 17.59
N GLN A 37 -16.99 -0.63 17.24
CA GLN A 37 -18.16 -1.42 17.59
C GLN A 37 -19.27 -1.25 16.56
N THR A 38 -20.16 -2.24 16.50
CA THR A 38 -21.39 -2.15 15.70
C THR A 38 -22.55 -2.88 16.39
N PHE A 39 -23.77 -2.42 16.15
CA PHE A 39 -24.99 -3.10 16.60
C PHE A 39 -25.48 -4.04 15.51
N VAL A 40 -26.04 -5.17 15.92
CA VAL A 40 -26.63 -6.15 15.02
C VAL A 40 -28.15 -6.07 15.16
N ALA A 41 -28.84 -5.69 14.09
CA ALA A 41 -30.30 -5.61 14.14
C ALA A 41 -30.91 -7.02 14.18
N THR A 42 -32.10 -7.13 14.77
CA THR A 42 -32.81 -8.42 14.87
C THR A 42 -33.00 -9.04 13.49
N GLY A 43 -32.47 -10.26 13.30
CA GLY A 43 -32.57 -11.02 12.05
C GLY A 43 -31.46 -10.73 11.04
N GLU A 44 -30.54 -9.80 11.30
CA GLU A 44 -29.38 -9.57 10.44
C GLU A 44 -28.24 -10.54 10.74
N THR A 45 -27.82 -11.30 9.74
CA THR A 45 -26.71 -12.26 9.87
C THR A 45 -25.36 -11.68 9.47
N THR A 46 -25.30 -10.39 9.12
CA THR A 46 -24.05 -9.74 8.67
C THR A 46 -23.83 -8.44 9.43
N ALA A 47 -22.72 -8.37 10.14
CA ALA A 47 -22.29 -7.18 10.85
C ALA A 47 -20.97 -6.66 10.26
N ARG A 48 -20.82 -5.33 10.20
CA ARG A 48 -19.64 -4.67 9.63
C ARG A 48 -19.03 -3.73 10.65
N LEU A 49 -17.73 -3.89 10.89
CA LEU A 49 -16.93 -3.03 11.76
C LEU A 49 -15.92 -2.27 10.90
N GLN A 50 -15.85 -0.94 11.05
CA GLN A 50 -14.89 -0.11 10.32
C GLN A 50 -13.48 -0.33 10.90
N LEU A 51 -12.52 -0.79 10.08
CA LEU A 51 -11.14 -1.07 10.50
C LEU A 51 -10.17 0.07 10.19
N MET A 52 -10.48 0.86 9.18
CA MET A 52 -9.64 1.96 8.74
C MET A 52 -10.49 2.92 7.92
N GLU A 53 -10.06 4.17 7.79
CA GLU A 53 -10.67 5.15 6.91
C GLU A 53 -9.56 5.88 6.17
N VAL A 54 -9.66 5.93 4.84
CA VAL A 54 -8.70 6.62 3.98
C VAL A 54 -9.46 7.69 3.23
N ILE A 55 -9.20 8.96 3.56
CA ILE A 55 -9.80 10.12 2.89
C ILE A 55 -8.68 10.95 2.25
N PRO A 56 -8.34 10.70 0.96
CA PRO A 56 -7.18 11.30 0.31
C PRO A 56 -7.13 12.83 0.37
N ASP A 57 -8.30 13.49 0.29
CA ASP A 57 -8.39 14.95 0.24
C ASP A 57 -8.30 15.66 1.60
N LEU A 58 -8.45 14.92 2.70
CA LEU A 58 -8.49 15.52 4.04
C LEU A 58 -7.18 15.35 4.81
N ALA A 59 -6.19 14.65 4.25
CA ALA A 59 -4.96 14.29 4.95
C ALA A 59 -5.24 13.58 6.30
N THR A 60 -6.41 12.95 6.42
CA THR A 60 -6.84 12.24 7.62
C THR A 60 -6.96 10.77 7.28
N SER A 61 -6.46 9.94 8.18
CA SER A 61 -6.61 8.50 8.10
C SER A 61 -6.84 7.91 9.48
N GLU A 62 -7.73 6.92 9.54
CA GLU A 62 -7.86 6.04 10.71
C GLU A 62 -7.35 4.65 10.32
N HIS A 63 -6.66 3.97 11.23
CA HIS A 63 -6.19 2.60 11.03
C HIS A 63 -6.25 1.88 12.37
N TYR A 64 -6.55 0.58 12.35
CA TYR A 64 -6.41 -0.29 13.52
C TYR A 64 -4.94 -0.39 13.96
N THR A 65 -4.65 -0.70 15.21
CA THR A 65 -3.26 -0.95 15.63
C THR A 65 -2.88 -2.39 15.28
N PRO A 66 -1.86 -2.69 14.46
CA PRO A 66 -1.52 -4.07 14.12
C PRO A 66 -1.27 -4.98 15.34
N GLY A 67 -1.69 -6.24 15.22
CA GLY A 67 -1.52 -7.30 16.20
C GLY A 67 -2.81 -8.08 16.51
N THR A 68 -2.78 -8.85 17.59
CA THR A 68 -3.91 -9.66 18.04
C THR A 68 -5.00 -8.80 18.67
N HIS A 69 -6.20 -8.83 18.09
CA HIS A 69 -7.40 -8.18 18.60
C HIS A 69 -8.35 -9.20 19.20
N GLU A 70 -9.28 -8.73 20.03
CA GLU A 70 -10.37 -9.55 20.56
C GLU A 70 -11.71 -9.05 19.99
N LEU A 71 -12.40 -9.91 19.24
CA LEU A 71 -13.78 -9.66 18.80
C LEU A 71 -14.73 -10.22 19.85
N VAL A 72 -15.42 -9.32 20.55
CA VAL A 72 -16.38 -9.64 21.61
C VAL A 72 -17.80 -9.54 21.07
N LEU A 73 -18.52 -10.64 21.17
CA LEU A 73 -19.94 -10.78 20.83
C LEU A 73 -20.78 -10.62 22.09
N VAL A 74 -21.75 -9.72 22.05
CA VAL A 74 -22.66 -9.46 23.17
C VAL A 74 -24.04 -10.01 22.84
N SER A 75 -24.58 -10.86 23.73
CA SER A 75 -25.89 -11.50 23.61
C SER A 75 -26.65 -11.39 24.94
N GLY A 76 -27.39 -10.29 25.13
CA GLY A 76 -28.03 -10.00 26.43
C GLY A 76 -26.98 -9.75 27.51
N ASP A 77 -26.99 -10.57 28.55
CA ASP A 77 -26.01 -10.52 29.66
C ASP A 77 -24.78 -11.42 29.41
N GLU A 78 -24.76 -12.18 28.31
CA GLU A 78 -23.67 -13.09 27.95
C GLU A 78 -22.70 -12.44 26.96
N THR A 79 -21.42 -12.77 27.10
CA THR A 79 -20.35 -12.36 26.18
C THR A 79 -19.51 -13.55 25.77
N GLU A 80 -19.26 -13.69 24.47
CA GLU A 80 -18.28 -14.62 23.89
C GLU A 80 -17.20 -13.79 23.22
N SER A 81 -15.95 -14.25 23.25
CA SER A 81 -14.86 -13.56 22.56
C SER A 81 -14.00 -14.51 21.76
N ILE A 82 -13.43 -13.98 20.68
CA ILE A 82 -12.48 -14.69 19.82
C ILE A 82 -11.30 -13.79 19.53
N GLU A 83 -10.12 -14.39 19.41
CA GLU A 83 -8.93 -13.68 18.94
C GLU A 83 -8.93 -13.59 17.42
N ILE A 84 -8.53 -12.42 16.90
CA ILE A 84 -8.36 -12.16 15.46
C ILE A 84 -7.00 -11.50 15.28
N GLU A 85 -6.16 -12.09 14.45
CA GLU A 85 -4.89 -11.48 14.09
C GLU A 85 -5.10 -10.43 13.01
N LEU A 86 -4.86 -9.16 13.33
CA LEU A 86 -4.87 -8.08 12.36
C LEU A 86 -3.44 -7.58 12.13
N GLN A 87 -2.69 -8.26 11.27
CA GLN A 87 -1.29 -7.96 11.02
C GLN A 87 -1.04 -7.88 9.51
N PRO A 88 -0.87 -6.69 8.92
CA PRO A 88 -0.40 -6.57 7.56
C PRO A 88 1.08 -6.96 7.48
N ASP A 89 1.49 -7.50 6.34
CA ASP A 89 2.90 -7.83 6.04
C ASP A 89 3.14 -7.52 4.57
N LEU A 90 3.78 -6.38 4.31
CA LEU A 90 3.93 -5.87 2.95
C LEU A 90 5.32 -6.15 2.39
N GLU A 91 5.39 -6.51 1.11
CA GLU A 91 6.63 -6.73 0.38
C GLU A 91 6.57 -6.09 -1.00
N ILE A 92 7.64 -5.40 -1.42
CA ILE A 92 7.83 -5.01 -2.81
C ILE A 92 8.27 -6.25 -3.60
N VAL A 93 7.39 -6.75 -4.47
CA VAL A 93 7.58 -8.02 -5.19
C VAL A 93 7.96 -7.83 -6.66
N ASP A 94 7.69 -6.66 -7.23
CA ASP A 94 8.08 -6.34 -8.60
C ASP A 94 8.19 -4.82 -8.79
N VAL A 95 9.05 -4.40 -9.72
CA VAL A 95 9.23 -3.01 -10.11
C VAL A 95 9.48 -2.97 -11.60
N GLN A 96 8.75 -2.14 -12.32
CA GLN A 96 8.88 -2.04 -13.76
C GLN A 96 8.63 -0.62 -14.26
N GLN A 97 9.09 -0.34 -15.48
CA GLN A 97 8.68 0.86 -16.19
C GLN A 97 7.19 0.73 -16.57
N PRO A 98 6.33 1.73 -16.30
CA PRO A 98 4.93 1.66 -16.66
C PRO A 98 4.74 1.66 -18.19
N GLU A 99 3.76 0.89 -18.67
CA GLU A 99 3.39 0.91 -20.08
C GLU A 99 2.80 2.27 -20.47
N ARG A 100 3.33 2.85 -21.56
CA ARG A 100 2.93 4.17 -22.09
C ARG A 100 1.45 4.29 -22.50
N GLU A 101 0.81 3.15 -22.77
CA GLU A 101 -0.58 3.10 -23.22
C GLU A 101 -1.56 3.03 -22.04
N GLN A 102 -1.12 2.53 -20.89
CA GLN A 102 -1.92 2.41 -19.67
C GLN A 102 -1.81 3.65 -18.79
N TYR A 103 -0.64 4.29 -18.78
CA TYR A 103 -0.38 5.48 -18.00
C TYR A 103 0.06 6.58 -18.96
N SER A 104 -0.53 7.77 -18.88
CA SER A 104 -0.06 8.96 -19.62
C SER A 104 1.35 9.44 -19.18
N GLY A 105 2.07 8.58 -18.47
CA GLY A 105 3.18 8.88 -17.60
C GLY A 105 4.50 9.03 -18.33
N ASP A 106 5.31 9.89 -17.74
CA ASP A 106 6.71 10.07 -18.01
C ASP A 106 7.44 8.71 -17.95
N PRO A 107 8.10 8.25 -19.04
CA PRO A 107 8.79 6.96 -19.06
C PRO A 107 9.97 6.89 -18.08
N GLY A 108 10.34 8.00 -17.44
CA GLY A 108 11.28 7.98 -16.33
C GLY A 108 10.70 7.51 -14.97
N ARG A 109 9.41 7.19 -14.90
CA ARG A 109 8.73 6.72 -13.67
C ARG A 109 8.81 5.20 -13.51
N LEU A 110 8.50 4.75 -12.31
CA LEU A 110 8.47 3.33 -11.95
C LEU A 110 7.10 2.96 -11.37
N ALA A 111 6.57 1.83 -11.85
CA ALA A 111 5.44 1.13 -11.24
C ALA A 111 5.99 0.13 -10.22
N VAL A 112 5.54 0.26 -8.98
CA VAL A 112 5.99 -0.53 -7.84
C VAL A 112 4.86 -1.46 -7.41
N THR A 113 5.09 -2.75 -7.53
CA THR A 113 4.13 -3.79 -7.17
C THR A 113 4.41 -4.25 -5.75
N VAL A 114 3.40 -4.12 -4.88
CA VAL A 114 3.43 -4.48 -3.47
C VAL A 114 2.46 -5.64 -3.23
N ALA A 115 2.89 -6.65 -2.49
CA ALA A 115 2.06 -7.76 -2.03
C ALA A 115 1.81 -7.65 -0.53
N ASN A 116 0.61 -8.01 -0.07
CA ASN A 116 0.28 -8.15 1.34
C ASN A 116 0.19 -9.64 1.69
N ARG A 117 1.19 -10.17 2.38
CA ARG A 117 1.24 -11.55 2.86
C ARG A 117 0.67 -11.71 4.27
N GLY A 118 0.25 -10.60 4.87
CA GLY A 118 -0.30 -10.55 6.22
C GLY A 118 -1.74 -11.03 6.30
N SER A 119 -2.29 -10.98 7.51
CA SER A 119 -3.67 -11.40 7.81
C SER A 119 -4.69 -10.27 7.70
N ALA A 120 -4.27 -9.01 7.59
CA ALA A 120 -5.18 -7.87 7.55
C ALA A 120 -4.84 -6.85 6.46
N PRO A 121 -5.85 -6.12 5.95
CA PRO A 121 -5.65 -5.10 4.92
C PRO A 121 -4.84 -3.93 5.46
N THR A 122 -4.23 -3.18 4.56
CA THR A 122 -3.69 -1.83 4.82
C THR A 122 -3.66 -1.06 3.51
N TRP A 123 -3.12 0.16 3.46
CA TRP A 123 -2.94 0.90 2.21
C TRP A 123 -1.49 1.37 2.04
N VAL A 124 -1.14 1.68 0.80
CA VAL A 124 0.09 2.39 0.45
C VAL A 124 -0.28 3.85 0.21
N HIS A 125 0.43 4.78 0.85
CA HIS A 125 0.14 6.21 0.74
C HIS A 125 1.18 6.97 -0.08
N ASP A 126 2.40 6.44 -0.20
CA ASP A 126 3.50 7.13 -0.84
C ASP A 126 4.56 6.17 -1.40
N VAL A 127 5.23 6.59 -2.47
CA VAL A 127 6.33 5.87 -3.14
C VAL A 127 7.41 6.89 -3.47
N GLU A 128 8.53 6.81 -2.78
CA GLU A 128 9.66 7.71 -2.95
C GLU A 128 10.97 6.96 -3.15
N TYR A 129 12.01 7.68 -3.53
CA TYR A 129 13.27 7.11 -3.98
C TYR A 129 14.47 7.67 -3.21
N SER A 130 15.53 6.88 -3.16
CA SER A 130 16.87 7.29 -2.74
C SER A 130 17.90 6.81 -3.74
N ASN A 131 18.95 7.62 -3.97
CA ASN A 131 19.99 7.36 -4.96
C ASN A 131 19.47 7.22 -6.40
N ALA A 132 18.33 7.82 -6.70
CA ALA A 132 17.83 7.91 -8.07
C ALA A 132 18.80 8.73 -8.95
N PRO A 133 18.98 8.37 -10.23
CA PRO A 133 19.76 9.15 -11.19
C PRO A 133 19.35 10.63 -11.23
N TYR A 134 18.05 10.90 -11.12
CA TYR A 134 17.56 12.25 -10.93
C TYR A 134 17.55 12.64 -9.45
N TYR A 135 18.42 13.57 -9.07
CA TYR A 135 18.49 14.05 -7.68
C TYR A 135 17.15 14.59 -7.16
N GLY A 136 16.39 15.27 -8.03
CA GLY A 136 15.09 15.86 -7.67
C GLY A 136 13.94 14.86 -7.53
N ALA A 137 14.21 13.56 -7.61
CA ALA A 137 13.27 12.50 -7.23
C ALA A 137 13.66 11.82 -5.90
N ASN A 138 14.74 12.27 -5.26
CA ASN A 138 15.14 11.75 -3.97
C ASN A 138 14.44 12.54 -2.85
N HIS A 139 13.43 11.93 -2.26
CA HIS A 139 12.59 12.52 -1.22
C HIS A 139 12.40 11.54 -0.07
N ASP A 140 12.14 12.09 1.11
CA ASP A 140 11.64 11.31 2.24
C ASP A 140 10.14 11.05 2.04
N LEU A 141 9.66 9.93 2.57
CA LEU A 141 8.23 9.62 2.57
C LEU A 141 7.44 10.70 3.32
N ALA A 142 6.21 10.95 2.89
CA ALA A 142 5.27 11.79 3.61
C ALA A 142 5.05 11.27 5.03
N ASP A 143 5.24 12.13 6.04
CA ASP A 143 5.07 11.77 7.46
C ASP A 143 3.63 11.36 7.82
N ASN A 144 2.65 11.80 7.02
CA ASN A 144 1.23 11.58 7.28
C ASN A 144 0.65 10.55 6.28
N PRO A 145 0.24 9.35 6.74
CA PRO A 145 -0.36 8.31 5.89
C PRO A 145 -1.69 8.70 5.21
N GLY A 146 -2.35 9.76 5.69
CA GLY A 146 -3.53 10.33 5.02
C GLY A 146 -3.19 11.22 3.83
N LEU A 147 -1.93 11.64 3.67
CA LEU A 147 -1.45 12.33 2.47
C LEU A 147 -1.08 11.29 1.42
N ILE A 148 -1.87 11.28 0.35
CA ILE A 148 -1.74 10.29 -0.72
C ILE A 148 -1.09 10.96 -1.94
N THR A 149 0.05 10.41 -2.36
CA THR A 149 0.95 11.02 -3.35
C THR A 149 1.15 10.08 -4.54
N PHE A 150 0.10 9.92 -5.36
CA PHE A 150 0.17 9.16 -6.62
C PHE A 150 -0.14 10.04 -7.83
N GLU A 151 0.37 9.62 -8.99
CA GLU A 151 0.15 10.32 -10.26
C GLU A 151 -1.34 10.42 -10.63
N GLU A 152 -2.08 9.34 -10.40
CA GLU A 152 -3.48 9.24 -10.78
C GLU A 152 -4.39 9.38 -9.56
N THR A 153 -5.49 10.11 -9.74
CA THR A 153 -6.59 10.11 -8.78
C THR A 153 -7.20 8.71 -8.76
N ARG A 154 -6.80 7.92 -7.77
CA ARG A 154 -7.36 6.60 -7.51
C ARG A 154 -8.57 6.72 -6.59
N GLU A 155 -9.53 5.83 -6.79
CA GLU A 155 -10.55 5.63 -5.78
C GLU A 155 -9.86 5.19 -4.47
N PRO A 156 -10.29 5.67 -3.29
CA PRO A 156 -9.64 5.30 -2.02
C PRO A 156 -9.52 3.79 -1.79
N THR A 157 -10.47 3.01 -2.34
CA THR A 157 -10.49 1.55 -2.30
C THR A 157 -9.40 0.90 -3.16
N GLU A 158 -8.88 1.60 -4.16
CA GLU A 158 -7.81 1.10 -5.02
C GLU A 158 -6.43 1.17 -4.37
N LEU A 159 -6.31 1.98 -3.30
CA LEU A 159 -5.09 2.16 -2.54
C LEU A 159 -4.89 1.06 -1.49
N ILE A 160 -5.99 0.45 -1.06
CA ILE A 160 -6.01 -0.57 -0.03
C ILE A 160 -5.63 -1.91 -0.63
N ILE A 161 -4.66 -2.57 -0.03
CA ILE A 161 -4.22 -3.92 -0.37
C ILE A 161 -4.80 -4.95 0.62
N PRO A 162 -5.78 -5.76 0.20
CA PRO A 162 -6.32 -6.82 1.06
C PRO A 162 -5.28 -7.88 1.42
N PRO A 163 -5.55 -8.71 2.45
CA PRO A 163 -4.72 -9.88 2.76
C PRO A 163 -4.60 -10.83 1.58
N GLY A 164 -3.38 -11.28 1.29
CA GLY A 164 -3.09 -12.22 0.20
C GLY A 164 -3.09 -11.61 -1.21
N GLU A 165 -3.39 -10.31 -1.33
CA GLU A 165 -3.49 -9.63 -2.63
C GLU A 165 -2.21 -8.87 -2.99
N THR A 166 -2.14 -8.41 -4.24
CA THR A 166 -1.03 -7.64 -4.80
C THR A 166 -1.56 -6.44 -5.58
N ARG A 167 -0.90 -5.29 -5.47
CA ARG A 167 -1.28 -4.04 -6.16
C ARG A 167 -0.07 -3.25 -6.64
N SER A 168 -0.25 -2.52 -7.73
CA SER A 168 0.80 -1.68 -8.33
C SER A 168 0.53 -0.20 -8.11
N TYR A 169 1.58 0.57 -7.79
CA TYR A 169 1.53 1.98 -7.45
C TYR A 169 2.57 2.77 -8.24
N ILE A 170 2.24 3.99 -8.66
CA ILE A 170 3.15 4.90 -9.36
C ILE A 170 3.22 6.19 -8.56
N GLY A 171 4.39 6.45 -7.98
CA GLY A 171 4.67 7.71 -7.26
C GLY A 171 4.70 8.92 -8.18
N THR A 172 4.69 10.12 -7.60
CA THR A 172 4.69 11.37 -8.38
C THR A 172 6.08 11.76 -8.92
N SER A 173 7.14 11.27 -8.28
CA SER A 173 8.54 11.52 -8.64
C SER A 173 8.98 10.73 -9.88
N THR A 174 9.86 11.32 -10.70
CA THR A 174 10.47 10.68 -11.90
C THR A 174 11.94 10.32 -11.62
N PRO A 175 12.25 9.14 -11.07
CA PRO A 175 13.62 8.77 -10.68
C PRO A 175 14.58 8.60 -11.86
N LEU A 176 14.09 8.19 -13.04
CA LEU A 176 14.91 7.88 -14.21
C LEU A 176 14.93 9.03 -15.23
N LEU A 177 15.07 10.26 -14.73
CA LEU A 177 15.29 11.46 -15.55
C LEU A 177 16.79 11.76 -15.66
N PHE A 178 17.30 11.83 -16.89
CA PHE A 178 18.71 12.05 -17.17
C PHE A 178 18.95 13.44 -17.76
N SER A 179 20.16 13.95 -17.51
CA SER A 179 20.65 15.23 -18.02
C SER A 179 21.70 14.98 -19.10
N GLU A 180 21.59 15.66 -20.24
CA GLU A 180 22.56 15.60 -21.35
C GLU A 180 23.98 16.03 -20.94
N LYS A 181 24.13 16.71 -19.80
CA LYS A 181 25.45 17.09 -19.24
C LYS A 181 26.16 15.92 -18.59
N ASP A 182 25.40 15.03 -17.97
CA ASP A 182 25.90 13.94 -17.13
C ASP A 182 25.85 12.60 -17.88
N HIS A 183 24.96 12.50 -18.86
CA HIS A 183 24.74 11.31 -19.68
C HIS A 183 24.60 11.69 -21.15
N SER A 184 25.30 10.98 -22.02
CA SER A 184 25.30 11.29 -23.46
C SER A 184 24.14 10.67 -24.24
N SER A 185 23.58 9.55 -23.76
CA SER A 185 22.43 8.83 -24.36
C SER A 185 22.04 7.61 -23.53
N CYS A 186 20.91 6.97 -23.87
CA CYS A 186 20.41 5.70 -23.34
C CYS A 186 21.20 4.46 -23.83
N GLY A 187 22.54 4.49 -23.70
CA GLY A 187 23.44 3.54 -24.38
C GLY A 187 23.94 2.33 -23.57
N SER A 188 23.93 2.36 -22.23
CA SER A 188 24.35 1.25 -21.34
C SER A 188 24.49 1.74 -19.88
N GLY A 189 23.50 2.47 -19.38
CA GLY A 189 23.53 2.99 -18.00
C GLY A 189 23.06 1.93 -17.02
N SER A 190 23.80 1.70 -15.93
CA SER A 190 23.36 0.81 -14.86
C SER A 190 23.40 1.56 -13.54
N TYR A 191 22.25 1.70 -12.89
CA TYR A 191 22.09 2.52 -11.68
C TYR A 191 21.44 1.70 -10.57
N GLN A 192 21.87 1.93 -9.34
CA GLN A 192 21.21 1.35 -8.18
C GLN A 192 20.46 2.45 -7.45
N LEU A 193 19.19 2.19 -7.16
CA LEU A 193 18.37 3.07 -6.35
C LEU A 193 17.60 2.25 -5.31
N THR A 194 17.20 2.91 -4.25
CA THR A 194 16.33 2.34 -3.23
C THR A 194 14.94 2.93 -3.40
N ILE A 195 13.93 2.07 -3.40
CA ILE A 195 12.53 2.46 -3.40
C ILE A 195 12.03 2.33 -1.98
N HIS A 196 11.33 3.36 -1.51
CA HIS A 196 10.67 3.42 -0.23
C HIS A 196 9.16 3.49 -0.47
N VAL A 197 8.41 2.70 0.28
CA VAL A 197 6.95 2.66 0.19
C VAL A 197 6.37 2.89 1.58
N GLY A 198 5.61 3.96 1.73
CA GLY A 198 4.92 4.34 2.96
C GLY A 198 3.63 3.57 3.14
N THR A 199 3.37 3.11 4.37
CA THR A 199 2.26 2.19 4.68
C THR A 199 1.30 2.78 5.71
N GLY A 200 -0.01 2.52 5.54
CA GLY A 200 -1.07 3.04 6.40
C GLY A 200 -1.02 2.53 7.85
N SER A 201 -0.49 1.33 8.05
CA SER A 201 -0.30 0.72 9.38
C SER A 201 0.84 1.34 10.19
N GLY A 202 1.55 2.31 9.62
CA GLY A 202 2.76 2.88 10.18
C GLY A 202 4.00 2.12 9.74
N GLY A 203 5.04 2.87 9.39
CA GLY A 203 6.31 2.34 8.89
C GLY A 203 6.39 2.36 7.36
N ALA A 204 7.52 1.86 6.87
CA ALA A 204 7.85 1.82 5.46
C ALA A 204 8.52 0.51 5.12
N ILE A 205 8.26 0.02 3.91
CA ILE A 205 9.03 -1.06 3.30
C ILE A 205 9.98 -0.48 2.27
N GLN A 206 11.12 -1.13 2.06
CA GLN A 206 12.10 -0.67 1.10
C GLN A 206 12.70 -1.82 0.31
N ARG A 207 13.08 -1.53 -0.93
CA ARG A 207 13.77 -2.49 -1.79
C ARG A 207 14.81 -1.78 -2.62
N GLN A 208 16.02 -2.33 -2.66
CA GLN A 208 17.04 -1.86 -3.58
C GLN A 208 16.81 -2.52 -4.94
N VAL A 209 16.98 -1.74 -6.01
CA VAL A 209 16.84 -2.22 -7.38
C VAL A 209 18.05 -1.80 -8.20
N GLN A 210 18.37 -2.63 -9.20
CA GLN A 210 19.27 -2.30 -10.28
C GLN A 210 18.43 -1.93 -11.50
N VAL A 211 18.65 -0.75 -12.04
CA VAL A 211 18.04 -0.29 -13.30
C VAL A 211 19.10 -0.33 -14.39
N SER A 212 18.78 -0.98 -15.49
CA SER A 212 19.54 -0.95 -16.73
C SER A 212 18.77 -0.15 -17.77
N SER A 213 19.31 1.01 -18.14
CA SER A 213 18.70 1.93 -19.09
C SER A 213 19.26 1.71 -20.49
N GLY A 214 18.36 1.58 -21.46
CA GLY A 214 18.64 1.33 -22.86
C GLY A 214 17.59 1.97 -23.79
N GLY A 215 17.65 1.58 -25.07
CA GLY A 215 16.70 2.02 -26.07
C GLY A 215 16.98 3.43 -26.60
N SER A 216 15.92 4.17 -26.89
CA SER A 216 16.00 5.52 -27.47
C SER A 216 15.80 6.63 -26.43
N ASP A 217 16.48 7.75 -26.65
CA ASP A 217 16.30 8.96 -25.85
C ASP A 217 14.91 9.58 -26.12
N ILE A 218 14.17 9.83 -25.04
CA ILE A 218 12.85 10.46 -25.09
C ILE A 218 12.95 11.82 -24.43
N SER A 219 12.64 12.87 -25.19
CA SER A 219 12.61 14.23 -24.62
C SER A 219 11.43 14.38 -23.67
N THR A 220 11.69 14.95 -22.48
CA THR A 220 10.67 15.22 -21.46
C THR A 220 10.06 16.62 -21.57
N GLY A 221 10.33 17.34 -22.66
CA GLY A 221 9.90 18.73 -22.86
C GLY A 221 10.77 19.76 -22.14
N PHE A 222 11.65 19.34 -21.24
CA PHE A 222 12.68 20.17 -20.61
C PHE A 222 13.98 20.12 -21.42
N ARG A 223 14.60 21.28 -21.63
CA ARG A 223 15.81 21.40 -22.45
C ARG A 223 16.99 20.70 -21.77
N GLY A 224 17.62 19.77 -22.48
CA GLY A 224 18.79 19.05 -21.99
C GLY A 224 18.48 17.92 -21.03
N GLN A 225 17.22 17.47 -20.98
CA GLN A 225 16.78 16.33 -20.19
C GLN A 225 16.08 15.29 -21.06
N PHE A 226 16.28 14.02 -20.71
CA PHE A 226 15.71 12.89 -21.43
C PHE A 226 15.43 11.72 -20.48
N THR A 227 14.58 10.81 -20.92
CA THR A 227 14.34 9.50 -20.29
C THR A 227 14.59 8.41 -21.32
N CYS A 228 14.76 7.17 -20.85
CA CYS A 228 15.06 6.04 -21.72
C CYS A 228 13.80 5.23 -22.04
N SER A 229 13.68 4.77 -23.28
CA SER A 229 12.49 4.01 -23.71
C SER A 229 12.43 2.63 -23.10
N ASP A 230 13.60 2.06 -22.80
CA ASP A 230 13.71 0.69 -22.34
C ASP A 230 14.49 0.71 -21.02
N ASN A 231 13.78 0.70 -19.90
CA ASN A 231 14.37 0.53 -18.58
C ASN A 231 14.01 -0.85 -18.04
N GLU A 232 15.01 -1.70 -17.91
CA GLU A 232 14.87 -2.98 -17.22
C GLU A 232 15.21 -2.78 -15.75
N VAL A 233 14.33 -3.23 -14.86
CA VAL A 233 14.51 -3.11 -13.41
C VAL A 233 14.58 -4.51 -12.81
N THR A 234 15.60 -4.74 -11.99
CA THR A 234 15.81 -5.99 -11.28
C THR A 234 15.87 -5.73 -9.78
N LEU A 235 15.03 -6.42 -9.01
CA LEU A 235 15.10 -6.40 -7.56
C LEU A 235 16.42 -7.00 -7.09
N LEU A 236 17.14 -6.29 -6.23
CA LEU A 236 18.36 -6.82 -5.61
C LEU A 236 18.00 -7.71 -4.41
N PRO A 237 18.86 -8.68 -4.07
CA PRO A 237 18.69 -9.49 -2.87
C PRO A 237 18.65 -8.59 -1.62
N THR A 238 17.74 -8.89 -0.71
CA THR A 238 17.75 -8.28 0.61
C THR A 238 18.99 -8.80 1.35
N THR A 239 19.89 -7.91 1.77
CA THR A 239 21.05 -8.28 2.59
C THR A 239 20.54 -8.81 3.93
N GLY A 240 20.41 -10.13 4.04
CA GLY A 240 19.81 -10.80 5.19
C GLY A 240 19.78 -12.34 5.11
N ASP A 241 19.93 -12.94 3.92
CA ASP A 241 20.14 -14.39 3.80
C ASP A 241 21.62 -14.69 3.53
N SER A 242 22.36 -14.99 4.60
CA SER A 242 23.68 -15.64 4.56
C SER A 242 23.86 -16.50 5.80
#